data_AF-A0A8C2XE37-F1
#
_entry.id   AF-A0A8C2XE37-F1
#
_cell.length_a   1.000
_cell.length_b   1.000
_cell.length_c   1.000
_cell.angle_alpha   90.00
_cell.angle_beta   90.00
_cell.angle_gamma   90.00
#
_symmetry.space_group_name_H-M   'P 1'
#
loop_
_entity.id
_entity.type
_entity.pdbx_description
1 polymer ?
#
loop_
_entity_poly.entity_id
_entity_poly.type
_entity_poly.pdbx_seq_one_letter_code
_entity_poly.pdbx_strand_id
1 'polypeptide(L)'
;NRTVDYKVLKGKDLSTGELVKKLEQLEVNLAESERRMLEKELLVDQVTRLSKPLSEQADNCHQDRLSLAKQLRTHIIDTNHRMMAVSAELSMKQAVALSLQQEIKERMDRCQRQLEQGLPPCPELEEEWRRMLRDKKRRQKDREERAREEWNELPNGEYTTAETRPNAYVPQTDALPLPKPYGAQAPFKPSQPGANIRHIRKPKLKPLEI
;
A
#
# COMPACT_ATOMS: atom_id res chain seq x y z
N ASN A 1 -81.24 -58.75 55.83
CA ASN A 1 -79.98 -59.40 56.26
C ASN A 1 -78.86 -59.05 55.30
N ARG A 2 -78.16 -57.93 55.51
CA ARG A 2 -76.96 -57.56 54.74
C ARG A 2 -75.74 -57.89 55.61
N THR A 3 -75.01 -58.93 55.24
CA THR A 3 -73.72 -59.29 55.83
C THR A 3 -72.67 -58.35 55.27
N VAL A 4 -72.07 -57.54 56.14
CA VAL A 4 -70.99 -56.62 55.77
C VAL A 4 -69.68 -57.40 55.78
N ASP A 5 -69.06 -57.58 54.62
CA ASP A 5 -67.73 -58.20 54.49
C ASP A 5 -66.66 -57.25 55.02
N TYR A 6 -65.92 -57.66 56.05
CA TYR A 6 -64.77 -56.93 56.58
C TYR A 6 -63.45 -57.68 56.36
N LYS A 7 -62.41 -56.95 55.96
CA LYS A 7 -61.04 -57.45 55.77
C LYS A 7 -60.36 -57.57 57.13
N VAL A 8 -59.98 -58.80 57.52
CA VAL A 8 -59.21 -59.04 58.75
C VAL A 8 -57.80 -58.48 58.58
N LEU A 9 -57.48 -57.43 59.33
CA LEU A 9 -56.14 -56.83 59.37
C LEU A 9 -55.23 -57.72 60.22
N LYS A 10 -54.01 -57.98 59.72
CA LYS A 10 -53.00 -58.73 60.48
C LYS A 10 -52.36 -57.83 61.53
N GLY A 11 -52.44 -58.22 62.80
CA GLY A 11 -51.80 -57.54 63.93
C GLY A 11 -52.29 -58.12 65.26
N LYS A 12 -51.46 -58.06 66.31
CA LYS A 12 -51.91 -58.29 67.69
C LYS A 12 -52.27 -56.95 68.31
N ASP A 13 -53.35 -56.89 69.06
CA ASP A 13 -53.69 -55.72 69.87
C ASP A 13 -52.67 -55.61 71.00
N LEU A 14 -51.78 -54.63 70.85
CA LEU A 14 -50.72 -54.36 71.82
C LEU A 14 -51.35 -53.79 73.08
N SER A 15 -50.85 -54.22 74.23
CA SER A 15 -51.19 -53.61 75.51
C SER A 15 -50.79 -52.13 75.51
N THR A 16 -51.53 -51.28 76.23
CA THR A 16 -51.23 -49.85 76.36
C THR A 16 -49.76 -49.61 76.76
N GLY A 17 -49.19 -50.47 77.61
CA GLY A 17 -47.78 -50.39 78.01
C GLY A 17 -46.79 -50.81 76.92
N GLU A 18 -47.16 -51.73 76.03
CA GLU A 18 -46.33 -52.09 74.86
C GLU A 18 -46.35 -51.01 73.78
N LEU A 19 -47.49 -50.31 73.65
CA LEU A 19 -47.64 -49.18 72.75
C LEU A 19 -46.76 -48.00 73.20
N VAL A 20 -46.76 -47.69 74.50
CA VAL A 20 -45.89 -46.66 75.10
C VAL A 20 -44.41 -46.98 74.86
N LYS A 21 -43.97 -48.23 75.12
CA LYS A 21 -42.58 -48.65 74.86
C LYS A 21 -42.17 -48.48 73.40
N LYS A 22 -43.07 -48.77 72.46
CA LYS A 22 -42.81 -48.55 71.03
C LYS A 22 -42.74 -47.07 70.68
N LEU A 23 -43.56 -46.23 71.33
CA LEU A 23 -43.55 -44.79 71.15
C LEU A 23 -42.21 -44.20 71.62
N GLU A 24 -41.77 -44.55 72.82
CA GLU A 24 -40.46 -44.16 73.37
C GLU A 24 -39.31 -44.61 72.46
N GLN A 25 -39.35 -45.83 71.92
CA GLN A 25 -38.35 -46.32 70.98
C GLN A 25 -38.32 -45.51 69.68
N LEU A 26 -39.49 -45.14 69.16
CA LEU A 26 -39.60 -44.32 67.95
C LEU A 26 -39.11 -42.90 68.17
N GLU A 27 -39.39 -42.31 69.35
CA GLU A 27 -38.88 -40.99 69.73
C GLU A 27 -37.36 -40.97 69.81
N VAL A 28 -36.75 -41.99 70.42
CA VAL A 28 -35.28 -42.13 70.46
C VAL A 28 -34.71 -42.26 69.05
N ASN A 29 -35.31 -43.10 68.21
CA ASN A 29 -34.86 -43.28 66.83
C ASN A 29 -35.00 -42.00 65.99
N LEU A 30 -36.08 -41.23 66.21
CA LEU A 30 -36.31 -39.95 65.55
C LEU A 30 -35.23 -38.94 65.97
N ALA A 31 -34.98 -38.81 67.26
CA ALA A 31 -33.95 -37.91 67.79
C ALA A 31 -32.54 -38.28 67.28
N GLU A 32 -32.22 -39.57 67.18
CA GLU A 32 -30.97 -40.02 66.55
C GLU A 32 -30.89 -39.64 65.06
N SER A 33 -32.00 -39.79 64.33
CA SER A 33 -32.08 -39.44 62.92
C SER A 33 -31.92 -37.93 62.69
N GLU A 34 -32.57 -37.11 63.51
CA GLU A 34 -32.45 -35.64 63.47
C GLU A 34 -31.02 -35.18 63.76
N ARG A 35 -30.38 -35.76 64.77
CA ARG A 35 -28.97 -35.48 65.08
C ARG A 35 -28.06 -35.83 63.90
N ARG A 36 -28.26 -37.00 63.27
CA ARG A 36 -27.49 -37.41 62.08
C ARG A 36 -27.75 -36.50 60.88
N MET A 37 -28.96 -35.95 60.75
CA MET A 37 -29.30 -35.00 59.68
C MET A 37 -28.53 -33.69 59.86
N LEU A 38 -28.55 -33.11 61.06
CA LEU A 38 -27.84 -31.87 61.38
C LEU A 38 -26.32 -32.01 61.17
N GLU A 39 -25.75 -33.15 61.54
CA GLU A 39 -24.33 -33.43 61.29
C GLU A 39 -24.01 -33.43 59.78
N LYS A 40 -24.87 -34.05 58.96
CA LYS A 40 -24.70 -34.06 57.50
C LYS A 40 -24.86 -32.68 56.88
N GLU A 41 -25.81 -31.87 57.36
CA GLU A 41 -25.99 -30.49 56.88
C GLU A 41 -24.73 -29.66 57.15
N LEU A 42 -24.17 -29.76 58.36
CA LEU A 42 -22.94 -29.06 58.72
C LEU A 42 -21.74 -29.51 57.85
N LEU A 43 -21.66 -30.80 57.54
CA LEU A 43 -20.64 -31.33 56.63
C LEU A 43 -20.84 -30.80 55.19
N VAL A 44 -22.08 -30.76 54.70
CA VAL A 44 -22.38 -30.21 53.37
C VAL A 44 -22.00 -28.73 53.30
N ASP A 45 -22.30 -27.94 54.32
CA ASP A 45 -21.92 -26.54 54.39
C ASP A 45 -20.39 -26.37 54.39
N GLN A 46 -19.68 -27.20 55.14
CA GLN A 46 -18.22 -27.17 55.18
C GLN A 46 -17.60 -27.56 53.83
N VAL A 47 -18.07 -28.65 53.21
CA VAL A 47 -17.61 -29.09 51.88
C VAL A 47 -17.91 -28.02 50.85
N THR A 48 -19.11 -27.42 50.89
CA THR A 48 -19.52 -26.36 49.96
C THR A 48 -18.67 -25.11 50.12
N ARG A 49 -18.36 -24.69 51.36
CA ARG A 49 -17.49 -23.55 51.63
C ARG A 49 -16.08 -23.76 51.08
N LEU A 50 -15.58 -24.99 51.11
CA LEU A 50 -14.25 -25.33 50.59
C LEU A 50 -14.26 -25.53 49.08
N SER A 51 -15.31 -26.15 48.51
CA SER A 51 -15.37 -26.51 47.09
C SER A 51 -15.70 -25.35 46.17
N LYS A 52 -16.55 -24.41 46.59
CA LYS A 52 -16.93 -23.23 45.80
C LYS A 52 -15.73 -22.40 45.30
N PRO A 53 -14.80 -21.94 46.16
CA PRO A 53 -13.67 -21.14 45.68
C PRO A 53 -12.73 -21.94 44.76
N LEU A 54 -12.58 -23.26 45.00
CA LEU A 54 -11.82 -24.15 44.11
C LEU A 54 -12.47 -24.25 42.73
N SER A 55 -13.80 -24.36 42.67
CA SER A 55 -14.56 -24.37 41.41
C SER A 55 -14.41 -23.06 40.66
N GLU A 56 -14.60 -21.93 41.34
CA GLU A 56 -14.45 -20.59 40.75
C GLU A 56 -13.02 -20.37 40.23
N GLN A 57 -12.02 -20.80 40.98
CA GLN A 57 -10.63 -20.74 40.53
C GLN A 57 -10.39 -21.61 39.29
N ALA A 58 -10.96 -22.81 39.23
CA ALA A 58 -10.85 -23.70 38.07
C ALA A 58 -11.53 -23.09 36.83
N ASP A 59 -12.71 -22.49 37.00
CA ASP A 59 -13.45 -21.82 35.92
C ASP A 59 -12.69 -20.59 35.39
N ASN A 60 -12.14 -19.77 36.28
CA ASN A 60 -11.32 -18.62 35.90
C ASN A 60 -10.06 -19.07 35.13
N CYS A 61 -9.35 -20.09 35.63
CA CYS A 61 -8.19 -20.65 34.94
C CYS A 61 -8.55 -21.19 33.56
N HIS A 62 -9.73 -21.83 33.42
CA HIS A 62 -10.23 -22.29 32.14
C HIS A 62 -10.48 -21.12 31.17
N GLN A 63 -11.10 -20.05 31.64
CA GLN A 63 -11.37 -18.85 30.84
C GLN A 63 -10.07 -18.15 30.40
N ASP A 64 -9.09 -18.01 31.29
CA ASP A 64 -7.78 -17.43 30.98
C ASP A 64 -7.02 -18.27 29.96
N ARG A 65 -7.04 -19.60 30.10
CA ARG A 65 -6.43 -20.50 29.11
C ARG A 65 -7.09 -20.37 27.75
N LEU A 66 -8.42 -20.24 27.71
CA LEU A 66 -9.17 -20.07 26.47
C LEU A 66 -8.89 -18.72 25.81
N SER A 67 -8.80 -17.64 26.58
CA SER A 67 -8.51 -16.30 26.06
C SER A 67 -7.08 -16.25 25.49
N LEU A 68 -6.10 -16.82 26.21
CA LEU A 68 -4.72 -16.93 25.75
C LEU A 68 -4.62 -17.77 24.46
N ALA A 69 -5.31 -18.93 24.40
CA ALA A 69 -5.31 -19.77 23.20
C ALA A 69 -5.88 -19.03 21.98
N LYS A 70 -6.92 -18.21 22.16
CA LYS A 70 -7.48 -17.37 21.09
C LYS A 70 -6.48 -16.31 20.63
N GLN A 71 -5.82 -15.62 21.55
CA GLN A 71 -4.79 -14.62 21.24
C GLN A 71 -3.61 -15.23 20.48
N LEU A 72 -3.11 -16.40 20.91
CA LEU A 72 -2.04 -17.09 20.21
C LEU A 72 -2.46 -17.49 18.79
N ARG A 73 -3.69 -17.99 18.62
CA ARG A 73 -4.23 -18.33 17.29
C ARG A 73 -4.28 -17.10 16.38
N THR A 74 -4.76 -15.95 16.86
CA THR A 74 -4.78 -14.72 16.05
C THR A 74 -3.37 -14.29 15.67
N HIS A 75 -2.43 -14.31 16.61
CA HIS A 75 -1.03 -13.98 16.32
C HIS A 75 -0.42 -14.89 15.26
N ILE A 76 -0.66 -16.20 15.31
CA ILE A 76 -0.18 -17.16 14.30
C ILE A 76 -0.78 -16.85 12.92
N ILE A 77 -2.07 -16.51 12.87
CA ILE A 77 -2.72 -16.14 11.61
C ILE A 77 -2.09 -14.87 11.04
N ASP A 78 -1.85 -13.86 11.86
CA ASP A 78 -1.27 -12.58 11.44
C ASP A 78 0.18 -12.71 11.00
N THR A 79 0.99 -13.53 11.68
CA THR A 79 2.37 -13.81 11.26
C THR A 79 2.39 -14.59 9.95
N ASN A 80 1.49 -15.56 9.77
CA ASN A 80 1.37 -16.30 8.52
C ASN A 80 0.98 -15.37 7.35
N HIS A 81 0.04 -14.44 7.53
CA HIS A 81 -0.30 -13.46 6.49
C HIS A 81 0.88 -12.57 6.13
N ARG A 82 1.62 -12.07 7.13
CA ARG A 82 2.85 -11.28 6.90
C ARG A 82 3.90 -12.08 6.14
N MET A 83 4.11 -13.34 6.52
CA MET A 83 5.04 -14.24 5.84
C MET A 83 4.62 -14.50 4.38
N MET A 84 3.33 -14.71 4.12
CA MET A 84 2.81 -14.84 2.75
C MET A 84 3.06 -13.57 1.93
N ALA A 85 2.80 -12.39 2.50
CA ALA A 85 3.04 -11.12 1.82
C ALA A 85 4.52 -10.94 1.44
N VAL A 86 5.44 -11.16 2.40
CA VAL A 86 6.89 -11.09 2.15
C VAL A 86 7.34 -12.14 1.13
N SER A 87 6.78 -13.36 1.18
CA SER A 87 7.07 -14.42 0.20
C SER A 87 6.61 -14.03 -1.20
N ALA A 88 5.46 -13.38 -1.34
CA ALA A 88 4.95 -12.91 -2.63
C ALA A 88 5.82 -11.77 -3.18
N GLU A 89 6.19 -10.79 -2.34
CA GLU A 89 7.11 -9.72 -2.70
C GLU A 89 8.46 -10.29 -3.18
N LEU A 90 9.04 -11.23 -2.42
CA LEU A 90 10.28 -11.89 -2.80
C LEU A 90 10.15 -12.59 -4.15
N SER A 91 9.05 -13.31 -4.38
CA SER A 91 8.79 -14.01 -5.65
C SER A 91 8.71 -13.04 -6.83
N MET A 92 8.07 -11.88 -6.65
CA MET A 92 8.03 -10.83 -7.68
C MET A 92 9.43 -10.27 -7.96
N LYS A 93 10.23 -10.00 -6.91
CA LYS A 93 11.60 -9.51 -7.08
C LYS A 93 12.49 -10.54 -7.76
N GLN A 94 12.36 -11.82 -7.41
CA GLN A 94 13.05 -12.93 -8.07
C GLN A 94 12.68 -13.02 -9.55
N ALA A 95 11.39 -12.92 -9.88
CA ALA A 95 10.93 -12.92 -11.27
C ALA A 95 11.54 -11.76 -12.10
N VAL A 96 11.58 -10.55 -11.53
CA VAL A 96 12.20 -9.38 -12.16
C VAL A 96 13.72 -9.55 -12.31
N ALA A 97 14.39 -10.11 -11.31
CA ALA A 97 15.83 -10.38 -11.39
C ALA A 97 16.14 -11.38 -12.51
N LEU A 98 15.33 -12.45 -12.64
CA LEU A 98 15.46 -13.44 -13.71
C LEU A 98 15.19 -12.84 -15.08
N SER A 99 14.15 -12.00 -15.23
CA SER A 99 13.87 -11.34 -16.51
C SER A 99 15.01 -10.42 -16.95
N LEU A 100 15.57 -9.63 -16.02
CA LEU A 100 16.72 -8.77 -16.31
C LEU A 100 17.98 -9.59 -16.64
N GLN A 101 18.23 -10.69 -15.93
CA GLN A 101 19.33 -11.60 -16.27
C GLN A 101 19.18 -12.18 -17.67
N GLN A 102 17.95 -12.58 -18.04
CA GLN A 102 17.66 -13.05 -19.38
C GLN A 102 17.85 -11.96 -20.43
N GLU A 103 17.35 -10.74 -20.19
CA GLU A 103 17.55 -9.60 -21.10
C GLU A 103 19.03 -9.28 -21.31
N ILE A 104 19.83 -9.27 -20.25
CA ILE A 104 21.29 -9.04 -20.33
C ILE A 104 21.93 -10.13 -21.17
N LYS A 105 21.59 -11.40 -20.91
CA LYS A 105 22.13 -12.54 -21.68
C LYS A 105 21.74 -12.43 -23.15
N GLU A 106 20.48 -12.16 -23.45
CA GLU A 106 20.02 -12.00 -24.82
C GLU A 106 20.67 -10.80 -25.53
N ARG A 107 20.87 -9.67 -24.83
CA ARG A 107 21.62 -8.53 -25.37
C ARG A 107 23.05 -8.93 -25.69
N MET A 108 23.73 -9.60 -24.75
CA MET A 108 25.10 -10.06 -24.94
C MET A 108 25.22 -11.02 -26.14
N ASP A 109 24.32 -12.01 -26.23
CA ASP A 109 24.28 -12.96 -27.34
C ASP A 109 24.00 -12.24 -28.68
N ARG A 110 23.15 -11.20 -28.70
CA ARG A 110 22.92 -10.38 -29.90
C ARG A 110 24.19 -9.60 -30.29
N CYS A 111 24.83 -8.93 -29.33
CA CYS A 111 26.08 -8.19 -29.56
C CYS A 111 27.18 -9.11 -30.11
N GLN A 112 27.30 -10.32 -29.55
CA GLN A 112 28.30 -11.29 -29.98
C GLN A 112 28.08 -11.75 -31.43
N ARG A 113 26.83 -12.05 -31.80
CA ARG A 113 26.49 -12.37 -33.21
C ARG A 113 26.76 -11.22 -34.17
N GLN A 114 26.47 -9.97 -33.77
CA GLN A 114 26.76 -8.80 -34.60
C GLN A 114 28.26 -8.61 -34.79
N LEU A 115 29.04 -8.81 -33.73
CA LEU A 115 30.49 -8.74 -33.76
C LEU A 115 31.08 -9.79 -34.72
N GLU A 116 30.59 -11.03 -34.68
CA GLU A 116 30.98 -12.11 -35.61
C GLU A 116 30.68 -11.76 -37.08
N GLN A 117 29.62 -10.98 -37.32
CA GLN A 117 29.22 -10.50 -38.65
C GLN A 117 29.93 -9.21 -39.07
N GLY A 118 30.82 -8.65 -38.24
CA GLY A 118 31.50 -7.38 -38.49
C GLY A 118 30.58 -6.15 -38.42
N LEU A 119 29.39 -6.30 -37.85
CA LEU A 119 28.44 -5.22 -37.61
C LEU A 119 28.69 -4.58 -36.24
N PRO A 120 28.28 -3.32 -36.01
CA PRO A 120 28.40 -2.71 -34.70
C PRO A 120 27.59 -3.49 -33.66
N PRO A 121 28.13 -3.72 -32.46
CA PRO A 121 27.52 -4.58 -31.44
C PRO A 121 26.25 -4.00 -30.79
N CYS A 122 26.00 -2.69 -30.96
CA CYS A 122 24.78 -2.03 -30.50
C CYS A 122 24.29 -1.04 -31.56
N PRO A 123 23.00 -1.02 -31.91
CA PRO A 123 22.44 -0.03 -32.84
C PRO A 123 22.61 1.42 -32.37
N GLU A 124 22.49 1.65 -31.06
CA GLU A 124 22.69 2.96 -30.43
C GLU A 124 24.10 3.50 -30.69
N LEU A 125 25.12 2.63 -30.66
CA LEU A 125 26.51 3.00 -30.89
C LEU A 125 26.73 3.47 -32.34
N GLU A 126 25.99 2.88 -33.30
CA GLU A 126 26.03 3.32 -34.69
C GLU A 126 25.40 4.71 -34.85
N GLU A 127 24.30 4.99 -34.15
CA GLU A 127 23.68 6.31 -34.15
C GLU A 127 24.58 7.38 -33.52
N GLU A 128 25.24 7.05 -32.42
CA GLU A 128 26.23 7.92 -31.76
C GLU A 128 27.42 8.19 -32.67
N TRP A 129 27.91 7.18 -33.37
CA TRP A 129 28.97 7.34 -34.38
C TRP A 129 28.54 8.27 -35.52
N ARG A 130 27.32 8.10 -36.03
CA ARG A 130 26.74 8.99 -37.05
C ARG A 130 26.58 10.43 -36.52
N ARG A 131 26.20 10.61 -35.25
CA ARG A 131 26.16 11.94 -34.59
C ARG A 131 27.56 12.56 -34.53
N MET A 132 28.55 11.81 -34.07
CA MET A 132 29.94 12.28 -34.00
C MET A 132 30.51 12.70 -35.36
N LEU A 133 30.23 11.92 -36.41
CA LEU A 133 30.63 12.27 -37.78
C LEU A 133 30.02 13.59 -38.25
N ARG A 134 28.71 13.81 -37.99
CA ARG A 134 28.03 15.07 -38.31
C ARG A 134 28.65 16.24 -37.56
N ASP A 135 28.90 16.07 -36.26
CA ASP A 135 29.50 17.12 -35.43
C ASP A 135 30.94 17.42 -35.85
N LYS A 136 31.72 16.39 -36.22
CA LYS A 136 33.07 16.57 -36.74
C LYS A 136 33.05 17.38 -38.04
N LYS A 137 32.13 17.06 -38.95
CA LYS A 137 31.96 17.79 -40.22
C LYS A 137 31.53 19.24 -39.99
N ARG A 138 30.59 19.47 -39.06
CA ARG A 138 30.18 20.83 -38.66
C ARG A 138 31.36 21.62 -38.11
N ARG A 139 32.09 21.08 -37.13
CA ARG A 139 33.27 21.75 -36.56
C ARG A 139 34.35 22.02 -37.60
N GLN A 140 34.54 21.13 -38.57
CA GLN A 140 35.47 21.35 -39.66
C GLN A 140 35.02 22.53 -40.54
N LYS A 141 33.73 22.58 -40.93
CA LYS A 141 33.17 23.70 -41.68
C LYS A 141 33.32 25.02 -40.93
N ASP A 142 33.00 25.04 -39.64
CA ASP A 142 33.14 26.24 -38.80
C ASP A 142 34.61 26.69 -38.71
N ARG A 143 35.58 25.76 -38.67
CA ARG A 143 37.02 26.10 -38.71
C ARG A 143 37.45 26.63 -40.07
N GLU A 144 36.96 26.04 -41.16
CA GLU A 144 37.24 26.48 -42.52
C GLU A 144 36.63 27.85 -42.80
N GLU A 145 35.43 28.14 -42.30
CA GLU A 145 34.81 29.47 -42.36
C GLU A 145 35.64 30.50 -41.60
N ARG A 146 36.02 30.21 -40.35
CA ARG A 146 36.92 31.09 -39.58
C ARG A 146 38.31 31.27 -40.20
N ALA A 147 38.80 30.28 -40.95
CA ALA A 147 40.06 30.39 -41.68
C ALA A 147 39.91 31.16 -43.00
N ARG A 148 38.70 31.22 -43.56
CA ARG A 148 38.35 32.02 -44.74
C ARG A 148 37.94 33.45 -44.40
N GLU A 149 37.65 33.75 -43.15
CA GLU A 149 37.47 35.12 -42.66
C GLU A 149 38.77 35.89 -42.95
N GLU A 150 38.73 36.76 -43.96
CA GLU A 150 39.84 37.63 -44.32
C GLU A 150 40.08 38.65 -43.20
N TRP A 151 41.36 38.84 -42.86
CA TRP A 151 41.76 39.88 -41.93
C TRP A 151 41.65 41.24 -42.62
N ASN A 152 40.80 42.12 -42.11
CA ASN A 152 40.68 43.48 -42.59
C ASN A 152 41.75 44.35 -41.91
N GLU A 153 42.56 45.07 -42.70
CA GLU A 153 43.49 46.07 -42.19
C GLU A 153 42.74 47.34 -41.79
N LEU A 154 42.90 47.74 -40.54
CA LEU A 154 42.46 49.05 -40.07
C LEU A 154 43.40 50.15 -40.61
N PRO A 155 42.93 51.41 -40.75
CA PRO A 155 43.76 52.54 -41.19
C PRO A 155 45.00 52.83 -40.32
N ASN A 156 45.07 52.27 -39.11
CA ASN A 156 46.23 52.34 -38.21
C ASN A 156 47.26 51.20 -38.43
N GLY A 157 47.01 50.28 -39.37
CA GLY A 157 47.90 49.16 -39.72
C GLY A 157 47.68 47.88 -38.89
N GLU A 158 46.68 47.83 -38.02
CA GLU A 158 46.35 46.62 -37.24
C GLU A 158 45.33 45.74 -37.99
N TYR A 159 45.55 44.43 -38.00
CA TYR A 159 44.66 43.46 -38.65
C TYR A 159 43.53 43.04 -37.70
N THR A 160 42.28 43.05 -38.17
CA THR A 160 41.12 42.60 -37.38
C THR A 160 40.16 41.76 -38.22
N THR A 161 39.42 40.86 -37.57
CA THR A 161 38.34 40.08 -38.19
C THR A 161 36.96 40.70 -37.98
N ALA A 162 36.88 41.91 -37.39
CA ALA A 162 35.61 42.59 -37.18
C ALA A 162 35.10 43.24 -38.49
N GLU A 163 33.80 43.16 -38.75
CA GLU A 163 33.18 43.86 -39.87
C GLU A 163 33.24 45.38 -39.66
N THR A 164 33.65 46.12 -40.70
CA THR A 164 33.74 47.58 -40.66
C THR A 164 32.36 48.18 -40.43
N ARG A 165 32.23 49.07 -39.43
CA ARG A 165 30.94 49.70 -39.13
C ARG A 165 30.44 50.49 -40.35
N PRO A 166 29.18 50.32 -40.78
CA PRO A 166 28.62 51.12 -41.86
C PRO A 166 28.72 52.62 -41.52
N ASN A 167 29.37 53.39 -42.40
CA ASN A 167 29.59 54.83 -42.20
C ASN A 167 28.29 55.65 -42.33
N ALA A 168 27.28 55.11 -43.01
CA ALA A 168 25.93 55.67 -43.05
C ALA A 168 24.90 54.53 -43.12
N TYR A 169 23.79 54.67 -42.39
CA TYR A 169 22.63 53.78 -42.49
C TYR A 169 21.69 54.17 -43.65
N VAL A 170 22.24 54.77 -44.70
CA VAL A 170 21.50 55.12 -45.92
C VAL A 170 21.88 54.08 -46.98
N PRO A 171 20.93 53.26 -47.47
CA PRO A 171 21.21 52.31 -48.54
C PRO A 171 21.77 53.05 -49.76
N GLN A 172 22.88 52.57 -50.33
CA GLN A 172 23.53 53.18 -51.52
C GLN A 172 22.74 52.97 -52.82
N THR A 173 21.61 52.28 -52.77
CA THR A 173 20.64 52.18 -53.86
C THR A 173 19.74 53.40 -53.87
N ASP A 174 19.55 54.04 -55.05
CA ASP A 174 18.77 55.27 -55.32
C ASP A 174 17.27 55.28 -54.93
N ALA A 175 16.80 54.32 -54.14
CA ALA A 175 15.46 54.33 -53.58
C ALA A 175 15.44 55.19 -52.31
N LEU A 176 14.90 56.42 -52.42
CA LEU A 176 14.53 57.28 -51.29
C LEU A 176 13.81 56.50 -50.18
N PRO A 177 13.90 56.93 -48.91
CA PRO A 177 13.30 56.23 -47.76
C PRO A 177 11.79 56.48 -47.72
N LEU A 178 11.08 56.06 -48.76
CA LEU A 178 9.64 55.94 -48.73
C LEU A 178 9.29 54.67 -47.93
N PRO A 179 8.36 54.74 -46.96
CA PRO A 179 7.93 53.56 -46.25
C PRO A 179 7.38 52.55 -47.25
N LYS A 180 8.11 51.45 -47.43
CA LYS A 180 7.67 50.35 -48.29
C LYS A 180 6.40 49.77 -47.67
N PRO A 181 5.30 49.58 -48.42
CA PRO A 181 4.15 48.87 -47.90
C PRO A 181 4.64 47.50 -47.41
N TYR A 182 4.28 47.14 -46.18
CA TYR A 182 4.61 45.83 -45.63
C TYR A 182 4.03 44.80 -46.58
N GLY A 183 4.88 44.14 -47.38
CA GLY A 183 4.43 43.24 -48.43
C GLY A 183 3.80 41.98 -47.85
N ALA A 184 4.35 40.81 -48.18
CA ALA A 184 3.86 39.55 -47.62
C ALA A 184 3.99 39.45 -46.08
N GLN A 185 4.72 40.37 -45.44
CA GLN A 185 4.95 40.45 -43.99
C GLN A 185 4.20 41.63 -43.33
N ALA A 186 2.99 41.94 -43.80
CA ALA A 186 2.13 42.90 -43.11
C ALA A 186 1.90 42.49 -41.65
N PRO A 187 1.89 43.45 -40.70
CA PRO A 187 1.59 43.13 -39.31
C PRO A 187 0.28 42.36 -39.23
N PHE A 188 0.39 41.14 -38.69
CA PHE A 188 -0.69 40.16 -38.69
C PHE A 188 -1.87 40.68 -37.87
N LYS A 189 -3.04 40.81 -38.51
CA LYS A 189 -4.29 41.00 -37.78
C LYS A 189 -4.69 39.64 -37.20
N PRO A 190 -4.70 39.46 -35.86
CA PRO A 190 -5.05 38.17 -35.28
C PRO A 190 -6.45 37.76 -35.73
N SER A 191 -6.55 36.55 -36.30
CA SER A 191 -7.82 35.95 -36.71
C SER A 191 -8.75 35.78 -35.50
N GLN A 192 -10.07 35.90 -35.72
CA GLN A 192 -11.03 35.64 -34.64
C GLN A 192 -10.82 34.22 -34.07
N PRO A 193 -10.85 34.04 -32.73
CA PRO A 193 -10.63 32.73 -32.12
C PRO A 193 -11.63 31.70 -32.65
N GLY A 194 -11.12 30.60 -33.20
CA GLY A 194 -11.96 29.49 -33.68
C GLY A 194 -12.61 28.71 -32.53
N ALA A 195 -13.63 27.91 -32.84
CA ALA A 195 -14.45 27.17 -31.87
C ALA A 195 -13.68 26.20 -30.93
N ASN A 196 -12.44 25.84 -31.27
CA ASN A 196 -11.58 24.98 -30.44
C ASN A 196 -10.77 25.73 -29.37
N ILE A 197 -10.77 27.06 -29.36
CA ILE A 197 -10.03 27.87 -28.40
C ILE A 197 -10.94 28.21 -27.21
N ARG A 198 -11.29 27.18 -26.41
CA ARG A 198 -12.23 27.29 -25.28
C ARG A 198 -11.61 27.92 -24.02
N HIS A 199 -10.28 28.08 -24.00
CA HIS A 199 -9.52 28.52 -22.82
C HIS A 199 -9.08 29.99 -22.84
N ILE A 200 -9.21 30.71 -23.97
CA ILE A 200 -8.84 32.13 -24.06
C ILE A 200 -10.09 32.98 -23.79
N ARG A 201 -10.09 33.73 -22.68
CA ARG A 201 -11.18 34.66 -22.30
C ARG A 201 -10.70 36.10 -22.45
N LYS A 202 -11.48 36.95 -23.12
CA LYS A 202 -11.17 38.39 -23.20
C LYS A 202 -11.28 39.02 -21.80
N PRO A 203 -10.30 39.85 -21.37
CA PRO A 203 -10.39 40.54 -20.09
C PRO A 203 -11.57 41.51 -20.10
N LYS A 204 -12.35 41.53 -19.01
CA LYS A 204 -13.39 42.54 -18.80
C LYS A 204 -12.71 43.84 -18.39
N LEU A 205 -12.77 44.86 -19.23
CA LEU A 205 -12.27 46.18 -18.91
C LEU A 205 -13.14 46.77 -17.79
N LYS A 206 -12.52 47.20 -16.70
CA LYS A 206 -13.23 47.94 -15.64
C LYS A 206 -13.59 49.33 -16.19
N PRO A 207 -14.80 49.84 -15.93
CA PRO A 207 -15.14 51.21 -16.29
C PRO A 207 -14.19 52.15 -15.55
N LEU A 208 -13.63 53.12 -16.28
CA LEU A 208 -12.86 54.19 -15.69
C LEU A 208 -13.85 55.11 -14.98
N GLU A 209 -13.67 55.27 -13.67
CA GLU A 209 -14.37 56.30 -12.91
C GLU A 209 -13.81 57.66 -13.37
N ILE A 210 -14.68 58.51 -13.93
CA ILE A 210 -14.40 59.92 -14.24
C ILE A 210 -15.01 60.75 -13.11
#